data_AF-A0A415DT52-F1
#
_entry.id   AF-A0A415DT52-F1
#
_cell.length_a   1.000
_cell.length_b   1.000
_cell.length_c   1.000
_cell.angle_alpha   90.00
_cell.angle_beta   90.00
_cell.angle_gamma   90.00
#
_symmetry.space_group_name_H-M   'P 1'
#
loop_
_entity.id
_entity.type
_entity.pdbx_description
1 polymer ?
#
loop_
_entity_poly.entity_id
_entity_poly.type
_entity_poly.pdbx_seq_one_letter_code
_entity_poly.pdbx_strand_id
1 'polypeptide(L)'
;MKAWHVLLVLILCASCFFAGRYSKSTDIKLVETTDTLIKPIPEPSYIVDIGEVEIPYPVVIYRNGDTVREHDTIYIPIPITRKVYETGDYRAVISGFMPNLDTMAIYQKKEIIYQKNRRWGLGITVGYGIGRNGLSPYLGVGAYYRIW
;
A
#
# COMPACT_ATOMS: atom_id res chain seq x y z
N MET A 1 54.66 29.76 -7.36
CA MET A 1 53.95 28.55 -6.90
C MET A 1 54.60 27.36 -7.58
N LYS A 2 55.20 26.40 -6.86
CA LYS A 2 55.80 25.21 -7.49
C LYS A 2 54.69 24.36 -8.13
N ALA A 3 54.92 23.83 -9.33
CA ALA A 3 53.94 23.05 -10.12
C ALA A 3 53.28 21.91 -9.32
N TRP A 4 54.01 21.34 -8.35
CA TRP A 4 53.53 20.34 -7.41
C TRP A 4 52.28 20.76 -6.61
N HIS A 5 52.19 22.03 -6.19
CA HIS A 5 51.04 22.52 -5.43
C HIS A 5 49.78 22.65 -6.30
N VAL A 6 49.95 22.95 -7.59
CA VAL A 6 48.83 23.04 -8.54
C VAL A 6 48.23 21.66 -8.82
N LEU A 7 49.07 20.64 -8.95
CA LEU A 7 48.65 19.24 -9.11
C LEU A 7 47.88 18.72 -7.88
N LEU A 8 48.36 19.04 -6.67
CA LEU A 8 47.68 18.64 -5.43
C LEU A 8 46.28 19.27 -5.31
N VAL A 9 46.13 20.55 -5.67
CA VAL A 9 44.82 21.22 -5.64
C VAL A 9 43.86 20.61 -6.66
N LEU A 10 44.33 20.28 -7.87
CA LEU A 10 43.49 19.65 -8.90
C LEU A 10 42.98 18.26 -8.47
N ILE A 11 43.82 17.46 -7.82
CA ILE A 11 43.43 16.13 -7.31
C ILE A 11 42.38 16.26 -6.21
N LEU A 12 42.52 17.26 -5.33
CA LEU A 12 41.57 17.51 -4.23
C LEU A 12 40.22 18.02 -4.76
N CYS A 13 40.22 18.89 -5.78
CA CYS A 13 38.99 19.30 -6.47
C CYS A 13 38.32 18.11 -7.17
N ALA A 14 39.09 17.25 -7.83
CA ALA A 14 38.56 16.06 -8.49
C ALA A 14 37.94 15.09 -7.47
N SER A 15 38.61 14.82 -6.34
CA SER A 15 38.10 13.91 -5.32
C SER A 15 36.80 14.41 -4.67
N CYS A 16 36.68 15.72 -4.40
CA CYS A 16 35.42 16.33 -3.94
C CYS A 16 34.29 16.19 -4.98
N PHE A 17 34.59 16.35 -6.26
CA PHE A 17 33.61 16.19 -7.33
C PHE A 17 33.11 14.73 -7.43
N PHE A 18 34.00 13.75 -7.33
CA PHE A 18 33.63 12.34 -7.34
C PHE A 18 32.88 11.91 -6.07
N ALA A 19 33.25 12.42 -4.90
CA ALA A 19 32.53 12.16 -3.65
C ALA A 19 31.09 12.73 -3.67
N GLY A 20 30.90 13.91 -4.28
CA GLY A 20 29.56 14.49 -4.48
C GLY A 20 28.68 13.65 -5.42
N ARG A 21 29.26 13.09 -6.48
CA ARG A 21 28.57 12.20 -7.43
C ARG A 21 28.17 10.85 -6.83
N TYR A 22 28.87 10.38 -5.80
CA TYR A 22 28.56 9.11 -5.12
C TYR A 22 27.43 9.23 -4.08
N SER A 23 26.97 10.45 -3.76
CA SER A 23 25.80 10.66 -2.92
C SER A 23 24.52 10.38 -3.71
N LYS A 24 24.22 9.10 -3.94
CA LYS A 24 22.94 8.68 -4.51
C LYS A 24 21.81 9.11 -3.56
N SER A 25 20.78 9.76 -4.11
CA SER A 25 19.50 9.88 -3.43
C SER A 25 18.91 8.49 -3.30
N THR A 26 18.59 8.08 -2.07
CA THR A 26 17.88 6.85 -1.77
C THR A 26 16.63 6.73 -2.64
N ASP A 27 16.58 5.71 -3.48
CA ASP A 27 15.38 5.35 -4.24
C ASP A 27 14.20 5.10 -3.28
N ILE A 28 13.04 5.62 -3.66
CA ILE A 28 11.77 5.44 -2.94
C ILE A 28 11.45 3.94 -2.98
N LYS A 29 11.70 3.23 -1.87
CA LYS A 29 11.22 1.85 -1.70
C LYS A 29 9.73 1.90 -1.41
N LEU A 30 8.92 1.54 -2.40
CA LEU A 30 7.52 1.21 -2.17
C LEU A 30 7.50 -0.08 -1.33
N VAL A 31 7.27 0.05 -0.03
CA VAL A 31 7.08 -1.11 0.84
C VAL A 31 5.60 -1.48 0.75
N GLU A 32 5.28 -2.40 -0.16
CA GLU A 32 3.94 -2.96 -0.28
C GLU A 32 3.81 -4.10 0.72
N THR A 33 3.42 -3.78 1.95
CA THR A 33 3.02 -4.79 2.94
C THR A 33 1.59 -5.21 2.65
N THR A 34 1.41 -6.42 2.11
CA THR A 34 0.07 -7.01 1.97
C THR A 34 -0.21 -7.88 3.19
N ASP A 35 -0.82 -7.31 4.21
CA ASP A 35 -1.33 -8.08 5.35
C ASP A 35 -2.66 -8.74 4.96
N THR A 36 -2.66 -10.06 4.77
CA THR A 36 -3.88 -10.85 4.63
C THR A 36 -4.53 -11.05 6.01
N LEU A 37 -5.08 -9.98 6.56
CA LEU A 37 -5.92 -10.08 7.76
C LEU A 37 -7.25 -10.75 7.39
N ILE A 38 -7.45 -11.98 7.86
CA ILE A 38 -8.76 -12.64 7.82
C ILE A 38 -9.64 -11.97 8.88
N LYS A 39 -10.33 -10.90 8.50
CA LYS A 39 -11.33 -10.26 9.36
C LYS A 39 -12.61 -11.11 9.34
N PRO A 40 -13.32 -11.25 10.47
CA PRO A 40 -14.66 -11.83 10.47
C PRO A 40 -15.56 -11.05 9.51
N ILE A 41 -16.39 -11.77 8.75
CA ILE A 41 -17.30 -11.18 7.78
C ILE A 41 -18.28 -10.27 8.55
N PRO A 42 -18.39 -8.97 8.19
CA PRO A 42 -19.32 -8.07 8.86
C PRO A 42 -20.76 -8.49 8.63
N GLU A 43 -21.65 -8.08 9.53
CA GLU A 43 -23.08 -8.27 9.31
C GLU A 43 -23.54 -7.51 8.05
N PRO A 44 -24.45 -8.09 7.24
CA PRO A 44 -24.94 -7.42 6.06
C PRO A 44 -25.73 -6.17 6.45
N SER A 45 -25.47 -5.08 5.74
CA SER A 45 -26.19 -3.81 5.92
C SER A 45 -27.68 -3.93 5.61
N TYR A 46 -28.03 -4.75 4.62
CA TYR A 46 -29.42 -5.10 4.30
C TYR A 46 -29.50 -6.46 3.62
N ILE A 47 -30.67 -7.09 3.81
CA ILE A 47 -31.07 -8.35 3.20
C ILE A 47 -32.37 -8.10 2.45
N VAL A 48 -32.43 -8.48 1.18
CA VAL A 48 -33.61 -8.33 0.34
C VAL A 48 -33.94 -9.68 -0.28
N ASP A 49 -35.19 -10.10 -0.20
CA ASP A 49 -35.68 -11.28 -0.89
C ASP A 49 -36.08 -10.89 -2.32
N ILE A 50 -35.47 -11.54 -3.31
CA ILE A 50 -35.62 -11.19 -4.74
C ILE A 50 -36.62 -12.12 -5.44
N GLY A 51 -36.79 -13.33 -4.92
CA GLY A 51 -37.67 -14.33 -5.50
C GLY A 51 -37.55 -15.66 -4.78
N GLU A 52 -38.15 -16.69 -5.36
CA GLU A 52 -38.16 -18.05 -4.81
C GLU A 52 -37.76 -19.05 -5.90
N VAL A 53 -37.06 -20.11 -5.51
CA VAL A 53 -36.70 -21.23 -6.39
C VAL A 53 -37.30 -22.49 -5.80
N GLU A 54 -38.06 -23.22 -6.62
CA GLU A 54 -38.61 -24.51 -6.25
C GLU A 54 -37.58 -25.61 -6.48
N ILE A 55 -37.23 -26.34 -5.42
CA ILE A 55 -36.30 -27.46 -5.50
C ILE A 55 -37.06 -28.77 -5.31
N PRO A 56 -36.92 -29.75 -6.22
CA PRO A 56 -37.53 -31.05 -6.05
C PRO A 56 -36.84 -31.81 -4.91
N TYR A 57 -37.62 -32.16 -3.89
CA TYR A 57 -37.16 -32.95 -2.76
C TYR A 57 -37.84 -34.33 -2.79
N PRO A 58 -37.06 -35.43 -2.84
CA PRO A 58 -37.63 -36.76 -2.87
C PRO A 58 -38.20 -37.13 -1.49
N VAL A 59 -39.44 -37.58 -1.47
CA VAL A 59 -40.13 -38.04 -0.25
C VAL A 59 -40.59 -39.48 -0.46
N VAL A 60 -40.47 -40.29 0.59
CA VAL A 60 -40.98 -41.66 0.58
C VAL A 60 -42.38 -41.65 1.19
N ILE A 61 -43.37 -42.02 0.39
CA ILE A 61 -44.75 -42.18 0.85
C ILE A 61 -45.08 -43.67 0.94
N TYR A 62 -45.82 -44.04 1.98
CA TYR A 62 -46.35 -45.38 2.15
C TYR A 62 -47.81 -45.38 1.72
N ARG A 63 -48.15 -46.25 0.77
CA ARG A 63 -49.54 -46.45 0.37
C ARG A 63 -50.30 -47.10 1.54
N ASN A 64 -51.45 -46.55 1.90
CA ASN A 64 -52.24 -47.00 3.06
C ASN A 64 -52.47 -48.52 3.03
N GLY A 65 -51.91 -49.23 4.02
CA GLY A 65 -52.08 -50.67 4.19
C GLY A 65 -51.00 -51.56 3.58
N ASP A 66 -50.01 -51.00 2.88
CA ASP A 66 -48.93 -51.76 2.20
C ASP A 66 -47.52 -51.38 2.69
N THR A 67 -46.56 -52.31 2.59
CA THR A 67 -45.13 -52.09 2.87
C THR A 67 -44.35 -51.55 1.65
N VAL A 68 -45.04 -51.28 0.55
CA VAL A 68 -44.45 -50.76 -0.68
C VAL A 68 -44.04 -49.30 -0.49
N ARG A 69 -42.76 -49.02 -0.76
CA ARG A 69 -42.18 -47.67 -0.74
C ARG A 69 -42.41 -47.03 -2.10
N GLU A 70 -43.22 -45.97 -2.15
CA GLU A 70 -43.32 -45.12 -3.33
C GLU A 70 -42.42 -43.88 -3.14
N HIS A 71 -41.71 -43.52 -4.21
CA HIS A 71 -40.91 -42.31 -4.27
C HIS A 71 -41.73 -41.22 -4.96
N ASP A 72 -42.06 -40.17 -4.22
CA ASP A 72 -42.73 -38.98 -4.73
C ASP A 72 -41.77 -37.78 -4.63
N THR A 73 -42.03 -36.73 -5.39
CA THR A 73 -41.23 -35.49 -5.37
C THR A 73 -42.09 -34.30 -4.97
N ILE A 74 -41.71 -33.63 -3.88
CA ILE A 74 -42.35 -32.40 -3.44
C ILE A 74 -41.45 -31.22 -3.81
N TYR A 75 -42.03 -30.15 -4.32
CA TYR A 75 -41.32 -28.92 -4.63
C TYR A 75 -41.32 -27.99 -3.41
N ILE A 76 -40.13 -27.64 -2.92
CA ILE A 76 -39.96 -26.73 -1.78
C ILE A 76 -39.55 -25.35 -2.32
N PRO A 77 -40.34 -24.28 -2.09
CA PRO A 77 -39.95 -22.93 -2.45
C PRO A 77 -38.87 -22.42 -1.48
N ILE A 78 -37.72 -22.02 -2.00
CA ILE A 78 -36.63 -21.45 -1.22
C ILE A 78 -36.40 -20.00 -1.64
N PRO A 79 -36.41 -19.04 -0.70
CA PRO A 79 -36.19 -17.64 -1.04
C PRO A 79 -34.74 -17.39 -1.48
N ILE A 80 -34.59 -16.67 -2.59
CA ILE A 80 -33.34 -16.09 -3.05
C ILE A 80 -33.13 -14.78 -2.29
N THR A 81 -32.16 -14.79 -1.38
CA THR A 81 -31.74 -13.60 -0.67
C THR A 81 -30.63 -12.86 -1.41
N ARG A 82 -30.63 -11.53 -1.34
CA ARG A 82 -29.49 -10.67 -1.67
C ARG A 82 -29.02 -9.96 -0.41
N LYS A 83 -27.74 -10.13 -0.12
CA LYS A 83 -27.06 -9.55 1.02
C LYS A 83 -26.05 -8.53 0.52
N VAL A 84 -26.06 -7.35 1.14
CA VAL A 84 -25.07 -6.32 0.83
C VAL A 84 -24.20 -6.05 2.04
N TYR A 85 -22.90 -6.25 1.83
CA TYR A 85 -21.86 -6.00 2.81
C TYR A 85 -21.22 -4.67 2.45
N GLU A 86 -21.35 -3.70 3.34
CA GLU A 86 -20.82 -2.36 3.12
C GLU A 86 -19.90 -2.00 4.28
N THR A 87 -18.68 -1.61 3.94
CA THR A 87 -17.61 -1.21 4.86
C THR A 87 -16.90 0.00 4.27
N GLY A 88 -16.13 0.73 5.07
CA GLY A 88 -15.34 1.86 4.56
C GLY A 88 -14.34 1.48 3.45
N ASP A 89 -13.88 0.22 3.43
CA ASP A 89 -12.85 -0.26 2.50
C ASP A 89 -13.43 -0.99 1.27
N TYR A 90 -14.67 -1.48 1.33
CA TYR A 90 -15.27 -2.22 0.23
C TYR A 90 -16.81 -2.31 0.34
N ARG A 91 -17.45 -2.59 -0.79
CA ARG A 91 -18.87 -2.95 -0.91
C ARG A 91 -19.00 -4.23 -1.72
N ALA A 92 -19.59 -5.27 -1.15
CA ALA A 92 -19.85 -6.54 -1.81
C ALA A 92 -21.35 -6.85 -1.83
N VAL A 93 -21.85 -7.31 -2.97
CA VAL A 93 -23.24 -7.74 -3.17
C VAL A 93 -23.22 -9.23 -3.49
N ILE A 94 -23.89 -10.02 -2.66
CA ILE A 94 -23.99 -11.47 -2.81
C ILE A 94 -25.46 -11.81 -2.97
N SER A 95 -25.82 -12.52 -4.04
CA SER A 95 -27.19 -12.99 -4.24
C SER A 95 -27.26 -14.48 -4.49
N GLY A 96 -28.39 -15.09 -4.19
CA GLY A 96 -28.69 -16.45 -4.60
C GLY A 96 -29.07 -17.38 -3.46
N PHE A 97 -29.79 -18.44 -3.83
CA PHE A 97 -29.91 -19.65 -3.02
C PHE A 97 -28.57 -20.39 -2.93
N MET A 98 -27.89 -20.53 -4.09
CA MET A 98 -26.46 -20.84 -4.17
C MET A 98 -25.74 -19.49 -4.24
N PRO A 99 -25.13 -19.02 -3.13
CA PRO A 99 -24.63 -17.67 -3.05
C PRO A 99 -23.55 -17.43 -4.09
N ASN A 100 -23.77 -16.42 -4.94
CA ASN A 100 -22.82 -15.95 -5.93
C ASN A 100 -22.48 -14.48 -5.67
N LEU A 101 -21.24 -14.10 -5.98
CA LEU A 101 -20.78 -12.72 -5.85
C LEU A 101 -21.23 -11.94 -7.10
N ASP A 102 -22.27 -11.14 -6.95
CA ASP A 102 -22.80 -10.29 -8.03
C ASP A 102 -21.84 -9.14 -8.32
N THR A 103 -21.35 -8.46 -7.28
CA THR A 103 -20.54 -7.25 -7.43
C THR A 103 -19.59 -7.08 -6.26
N MET A 104 -18.36 -6.63 -6.54
CA MET A 104 -17.38 -6.25 -5.54
C MET A 104 -16.72 -4.93 -5.94
N ALA A 105 -16.88 -3.91 -5.09
CA ALA A 105 -16.22 -2.62 -5.20
C ALA A 105 -15.25 -2.46 -4.03
N ILE A 106 -14.00 -2.08 -4.32
CA ILE A 106 -12.95 -1.90 -3.31
C ILE A 106 -12.55 -0.43 -3.29
N TYR A 107 -12.63 0.19 -2.12
CA TYR A 107 -12.25 1.58 -1.87
C TYR A 107 -10.80 1.62 -1.36
N GLN A 108 -9.84 1.72 -2.29
CA GLN A 108 -8.43 1.82 -1.92
C GLN A 108 -8.11 3.19 -1.30
N LYS A 109 -7.72 3.20 -0.02
CA LYS A 109 -7.15 4.39 0.62
C LYS A 109 -5.73 4.60 0.10
N LYS A 110 -5.52 5.64 -0.71
CA LYS A 110 -4.17 6.05 -1.16
C LYS A 110 -3.60 7.08 -0.19
N GLU A 111 -2.60 6.68 0.59
CA GLU A 111 -1.80 7.61 1.37
C GLU A 111 -0.58 8.04 0.56
N ILE A 112 -0.62 9.25 0.02
CA ILE A 112 0.51 9.83 -0.71
C ILE A 112 1.45 10.46 0.31
N ILE A 113 2.53 9.75 0.64
CA ILE A 113 3.59 10.28 1.51
C ILE A 113 4.50 11.16 0.65
N TYR A 114 4.40 12.48 0.81
CA TYR A 114 5.34 13.42 0.20
C TYR A 114 6.65 13.41 0.99
N GLN A 115 7.71 12.82 0.42
CA GLN A 115 9.04 12.95 1.01
C GLN A 115 9.53 14.39 0.80
N LYS A 116 9.77 15.09 1.91
CA LYS A 116 10.27 16.48 1.90
C LYS A 116 11.58 16.53 1.12
N ASN A 117 11.60 17.30 0.04
CA ASN A 117 12.77 17.42 -0.84
C ASN A 117 14.00 17.87 -0.04
N ARG A 118 15.18 17.32 -0.40
CA ARG A 118 16.45 17.66 0.26
C ARG A 118 16.83 19.09 -0.12
N ARG A 119 16.75 19.97 0.87
CA ARG A 119 16.96 21.42 0.77
C ARG A 119 18.42 21.73 0.47
N TRP A 120 18.68 22.58 -0.53
CA TRP A 120 20.02 23.10 -0.79
C TRP A 120 20.25 24.38 0.02
N GLY A 121 21.49 24.77 0.21
CA GLY A 121 21.81 25.97 0.95
C GLY A 121 23.16 26.51 0.54
N LEU A 122 23.27 27.83 0.57
CA LEU A 122 24.48 28.55 0.26
C LEU A 122 25.14 28.97 1.56
N GLY A 123 26.39 28.54 1.75
CA GLY A 123 27.22 28.98 2.86
C GLY A 123 28.32 29.90 2.36
N ILE A 124 28.52 31.02 3.03
CA ILE A 124 29.69 31.88 2.84
C ILE A 124 30.50 31.82 4.14
N THR A 125 31.77 31.42 4.03
CA THR A 125 32.69 31.38 5.16
C THR A 125 33.86 32.31 4.90
N VAL A 126 34.22 33.09 5.91
CA VAL A 126 35.42 33.91 5.89
C VAL A 126 36.28 33.53 7.08
N GLY A 127 37.58 33.37 6.85
CA GLY A 127 38.50 32.94 7.91
C GLY A 127 39.93 33.29 7.57
N TYR A 128 40.75 33.29 8.61
CA TYR A 128 42.16 33.67 8.53
C TYR A 128 43.01 32.49 9.02
N GLY A 129 43.93 32.04 8.17
CA GLY A 129 44.88 30.98 8.52
C GLY A 129 46.12 31.57 9.16
N ILE A 130 46.44 31.15 10.39
CA ILE A 130 47.68 31.57 11.07
C ILE A 130 48.72 30.46 10.89
N GLY A 131 49.67 30.67 9.98
CA GLY A 131 50.89 29.85 9.93
C GLY A 131 51.88 30.33 8.87
N ARG A 132 53.16 30.32 9.26
CA ARG A 132 54.27 30.77 8.39
C ARG A 132 54.97 29.63 7.64
N ASN A 133 54.78 28.36 8.01
CA ASN A 133 55.24 27.16 7.26
C ASN A 133 54.56 25.89 7.83
N GLY A 134 53.76 25.18 7.03
CA GLY A 134 53.09 23.90 7.41
C GLY A 134 51.57 23.96 7.58
N LEU A 135 50.95 22.87 8.09
CA LEU A 135 49.51 22.76 8.40
C LEU A 135 49.11 23.85 9.41
N SER A 136 48.49 24.91 8.90
CA SER A 136 48.14 26.10 9.67
C SER A 136 46.70 25.96 10.20
N PRO A 137 46.48 26.18 11.51
CA PRO A 137 45.12 26.18 12.05
C PRO A 137 44.29 27.27 11.37
N TYR A 138 43.17 26.86 10.79
CA TYR A 138 42.18 27.73 10.16
C TYR A 138 41.14 28.12 11.19
N LEU A 139 41.01 29.42 11.46
CA LEU A 139 39.92 29.97 12.26
C LEU A 139 39.02 30.78 11.34
N GLY A 140 37.76 30.36 11.22
CA GLY A 140 36.79 30.99 10.33
C GLY A 140 35.41 31.07 10.94
N VAL A 141 34.65 32.07 10.50
CA VAL A 141 33.25 32.27 10.85
C VAL A 141 32.46 32.23 9.55
N GLY A 142 31.43 31.39 9.52
CA GLY A 142 30.59 31.21 8.35
C GLY A 142 29.13 31.54 8.64
N ALA A 143 28.48 32.14 7.66
CA ALA A 143 27.04 32.29 7.61
C ALA A 143 26.49 31.26 6.62
N TYR A 144 25.54 30.46 7.07
CA TYR A 144 24.85 29.47 6.25
C TYR A 144 23.41 29.89 6.07
N TYR A 145 23.01 30.09 4.81
CA TYR A 145 21.64 30.42 4.46
C TYR A 145 21.03 29.29 3.63
N ARG A 146 19.94 28.73 4.14
CA ARG A 146 19.22 27.63 3.49
C ARG A 146 18.26 28.21 2.46
N ILE A 147 18.50 27.93 1.18
CA ILE A 147 17.66 28.40 0.07
C ILE A 147 16.83 27.20 -0.38
N TRP A 148 15.59 27.21 0.08
CA TRP A 148 14.52 26.24 -0.21
C TRP A 148 14.68 24.85 0.41
#